data_AF-A0A075SGI8-F1
#
_entry.id   AF-A0A075SGI8-F1
#
_cell.length_a   1.000
_cell.length_b   1.000
_cell.length_c   1.000
_cell.angle_alpha   90.00
_cell.angle_beta   90.00
_cell.angle_gamma   90.00
#
_symmetry.space_group_name_H-M   'P 1'
#
loop_
_entity.id
_entity.type
_entity.pdbx_description
1 polymer ?
#
loop_
_entity_poly.entity_id
_entity_poly.type
_entity_poly.pdbx_seq_one_letter_code
_entity_poly.pdbx_strand_id
1 'polypeptide(L)'
;MEFESYSVILAPAVERELAAIYAYFSEQFSEEIAKRRIGMIVQALESLQIFPERGFNADNRFGKQIDPPHLTRGYVIGKDYIALYRVVKNEVRVGHLFATKSDYVKLLK
;
A
#
# COMPACT_ATOMS: atom_id res chain seq x y z
N MET A 1 -9.51 22.55 -13.06
CA MET A 1 -8.21 22.15 -12.50
C MET A 1 -7.87 20.82 -13.15
N GLU A 2 -6.84 20.79 -13.99
CA GLU A 2 -6.28 19.51 -14.46
C GLU A 2 -5.61 18.86 -13.25
N PHE A 3 -6.16 17.75 -12.77
CA PHE A 3 -5.42 16.90 -11.86
C PHE A 3 -4.36 16.19 -12.71
N GLU A 4 -3.09 16.54 -12.55
CA GLU A 4 -2.02 15.69 -13.07
C GLU A 4 -2.19 14.31 -12.43
N SER A 5 -2.61 13.34 -13.25
CA SER A 5 -2.79 11.97 -12.80
C SER A 5 -1.42 11.33 -12.63
N TYR A 6 -1.12 10.91 -11.41
CA TYR A 6 0.08 10.11 -11.13
C TYR A 6 -0.12 8.70 -11.67
N SER A 7 0.96 8.05 -12.12
CA SER A 7 0.93 6.61 -12.39
C SER A 7 1.23 5.82 -11.12
N VAL A 8 0.38 4.86 -10.75
CA VAL A 8 0.64 3.96 -9.62
C VAL A 8 1.38 2.73 -10.11
N ILE A 9 2.56 2.48 -9.57
CA ILE A 9 3.44 1.35 -9.90
C ILE A 9 3.58 0.48 -8.65
N LEU A 10 3.21 -0.80 -8.78
CA LEU A 10 3.34 -1.78 -7.70
C LEU A 10 4.69 -2.49 -7.83
N ALA A 11 5.43 -2.59 -6.74
CA ALA A 11 6.60 -3.46 -6.71
C ALA A 11 6.17 -4.94 -6.79
N PRO A 12 7.01 -5.84 -7.35
CA PRO A 12 6.70 -7.27 -7.41
C PRO A 12 6.38 -7.90 -6.05
N ALA A 13 6.94 -7.35 -4.96
CA ALA A 13 6.61 -7.78 -3.61
C ALA A 13 5.16 -7.50 -3.22
N VAL A 14 4.61 -6.36 -3.66
CA VAL A 14 3.21 -5.97 -3.42
C VAL A 14 2.27 -6.86 -4.22
N GLU A 15 2.60 -7.18 -5.46
CA GLU A 15 1.81 -8.11 -6.28
C GLU A 15 1.76 -9.51 -5.65
N ARG A 16 2.89 -10.00 -5.17
CA ARG A 16 2.94 -11.27 -4.42
C ARG A 16 2.10 -11.24 -3.15
N GLU A 17 2.13 -10.13 -2.41
CA GLU A 17 1.31 -9.97 -1.21
C GLU A 17 -0.18 -9.96 -1.53
N LEU A 18 -0.60 -9.26 -2.60
CA LEU A 18 -1.98 -9.29 -3.08
C LEU A 18 -2.41 -10.71 -3.46
N ALA A 19 -1.54 -11.47 -4.14
CA ALA A 19 -1.81 -12.86 -4.47
C ALA A 19 -1.92 -13.74 -3.22
N ALA A 20 -1.06 -13.54 -2.21
CA ALA A 20 -1.11 -14.25 -0.94
C ALA A 20 -2.40 -13.95 -0.16
N ILE A 21 -2.81 -12.68 -0.08
CA ILE A 21 -4.08 -12.26 0.52
C ILE A 21 -5.25 -12.92 -0.21
N TYR A 22 -5.24 -12.93 -1.55
CA TYR A 22 -6.28 -13.56 -2.34
C TYR A 22 -6.39 -15.06 -2.04
N ALA A 23 -5.27 -15.78 -2.07
CA ALA A 23 -5.21 -17.22 -1.79
C ALA A 23 -5.75 -17.53 -0.39
N TYR A 24 -5.26 -16.82 0.63
CA TYR A 24 -5.71 -16.98 2.01
C TYR A 24 -7.22 -16.79 2.15
N PHE A 25 -7.78 -15.70 1.64
CA PHE A 25 -9.23 -15.46 1.78
C PHE A 25 -10.07 -16.43 0.94
N SER A 26 -9.55 -16.90 -0.20
CA SER A 26 -10.22 -17.87 -1.05
C SER A 26 -10.31 -19.23 -0.37
N GLU A 27 -9.22 -19.68 0.25
CA GLU A 27 -9.13 -20.96 0.96
C GLU A 27 -9.90 -20.96 2.29
N GLN A 28 -9.80 -19.87 3.06
CA GLN A 28 -10.37 -19.82 4.42
C GLN A 28 -11.84 -19.39 4.45
N PHE A 29 -12.34 -18.69 3.42
CA PHE A 29 -13.69 -18.13 3.41
C PHE A 29 -14.42 -18.42 2.09
N SER A 30 -14.08 -17.69 1.03
CA SER A 30 -14.61 -17.90 -0.32
C SER A 30 -13.89 -17.01 -1.33
N GLU A 31 -13.93 -17.41 -2.60
CA GLU A 31 -13.39 -16.62 -3.71
C GLU A 31 -14.06 -15.22 -3.81
N GLU A 32 -15.37 -15.14 -3.55
CA GLU A 32 -16.13 -13.88 -3.54
C GLU A 32 -15.59 -12.92 -2.47
N ILE A 33 -15.31 -13.42 -1.27
CA ILE A 33 -14.72 -12.62 -0.18
C ILE A 33 -13.30 -12.18 -0.54
N ALA A 34 -12.51 -13.06 -1.16
CA ALA A 34 -11.17 -12.73 -1.63
C ALA A 34 -11.19 -11.61 -2.68
N LYS A 35 -12.06 -11.71 -3.70
CA LYS A 35 -12.24 -10.68 -4.73
C LYS A 35 -12.63 -9.33 -4.13
N ARG A 36 -13.58 -9.31 -3.20
CA ARG A 36 -13.98 -8.07 -2.50
C ARG A 36 -12.82 -7.46 -1.71
N ARG A 37 -12.01 -8.32 -1.07
CA ARG A 37 -10.85 -7.87 -0.29
C ARG A 37 -9.79 -7.23 -1.20
N ILE A 38 -9.43 -7.89 -2.28
CA ILE A 38 -8.45 -7.37 -3.25
C ILE A 38 -8.97 -6.12 -3.94
N GLY A 39 -10.24 -6.10 -4.38
CA GLY A 39 -10.84 -4.92 -5.00
C GLY A 39 -10.76 -3.68 -4.11
N MET A 40 -11.03 -3.82 -2.81
CA MET A 40 -10.90 -2.72 -1.85
C MET A 40 -9.46 -2.22 -1.71
N ILE A 41 -8.46 -3.11 -1.74
CA ILE A 41 -7.04 -2.72 -1.67
C ILE A 41 -6.61 -2.01 -2.95
N VAL A 42 -6.92 -2.60 -4.11
CA VAL A 42 -6.54 -2.06 -5.42
C VAL A 42 -7.18 -0.68 -5.64
N GLN A 43 -8.48 -0.53 -5.39
CA GLN A 43 -9.15 0.77 -5.50
C GLN A 43 -8.54 1.83 -4.58
N ALA A 44 -8.11 1.44 -3.37
CA ALA A 44 -7.45 2.35 -2.46
C ALA A 44 -6.08 2.79 -3.01
N LEU A 45 -5.28 1.87 -3.56
CA LEU A 45 -4.00 2.20 -4.20
C LEU A 45 -4.18 3.06 -5.46
N GLU A 46 -5.19 2.77 -6.29
CA GLU A 46 -5.52 3.57 -7.47
C GLU A 46 -5.93 5.00 -7.11
N SER A 47 -6.58 5.21 -5.95
CA SER A 47 -6.91 6.57 -5.50
C SER A 47 -5.68 7.46 -5.26
N LEU A 48 -4.49 6.88 -5.10
CA LEU A 48 -3.23 7.63 -4.99
C LEU A 48 -2.83 8.29 -6.32
N GLN A 49 -3.42 7.88 -7.45
CA GLN A 49 -3.24 8.57 -8.74
C GLN A 49 -3.70 10.04 -8.68
N ILE A 50 -4.72 10.32 -7.86
CA ILE A 50 -5.32 11.66 -7.73
C ILE A 50 -4.80 12.38 -6.48
N PHE A 51 -4.63 11.63 -5.38
CA PHE A 51 -4.24 12.20 -4.09
C PHE A 51 -3.04 11.47 -3.48
N PRO A 52 -1.83 11.55 -4.08
CA PRO A 52 -0.64 10.87 -3.56
C PRO A 52 -0.19 11.42 -2.20
N GLU A 53 -0.61 12.63 -1.85
CA GLU A 53 -0.25 13.31 -0.61
C GLU A 53 -1.03 12.82 0.63
N ARG A 54 -2.10 12.02 0.46
CA ARG A 54 -3.01 11.61 1.55
C ARG A 54 -2.40 10.67 2.59
N GLY A 55 -1.24 10.08 2.30
CA GLY A 55 -0.52 9.21 3.22
C GLY A 55 0.18 9.99 4.33
N PHE A 56 0.30 9.39 5.51
CA PHE A 56 1.07 9.95 6.61
C PHE A 56 2.57 9.83 6.33
N ASN A 57 3.37 10.72 6.92
CA ASN A 57 4.83 10.61 6.86
C ASN A 57 5.27 9.38 7.67
N ALA A 58 5.66 8.31 6.97
CA ALA A 58 6.09 7.08 7.59
C ALA A 58 7.44 7.29 8.29
N ASP A 59 8.39 7.94 7.64
CA ASP A 59 9.72 8.17 8.21
C ASP A 59 9.66 8.87 9.58
N ASN A 60 8.83 9.90 9.72
CA ASN A 60 8.58 10.58 10.99
C ASN A 60 7.93 9.67 12.03
N ARG A 61 6.95 8.86 11.61
CA ARG A 61 6.25 7.93 12.51
C ARG A 61 7.19 6.85 13.06
N PHE A 62 8.22 6.46 12.32
CA PHE A 62 9.20 5.45 12.75
C PHE A 62 10.52 6.03 13.23
N GLY A 63 10.70 7.35 13.17
CA GLY A 63 11.91 8.02 13.61
C GLY A 63 13.15 7.70 12.77
N LYS A 64 12.99 7.12 11.58
CA LYS A 64 14.08 6.80 10.64
C LYS A 64 13.59 6.89 9.21
N GLN A 65 14.48 7.26 8.29
CA GLN A 65 14.18 7.22 6.86
C GLN A 65 14.18 5.76 6.39
N ILE A 66 13.03 5.25 5.96
CA ILE A 66 12.85 3.85 5.57
C ILE A 66 13.51 3.57 4.21
N ASP A 67 13.40 4.51 3.27
CA ASP A 67 13.86 4.34 1.89
C ASP A 67 14.61 5.59 1.37
N PRO A 68 15.84 5.84 1.84
CA PRO A 68 16.65 6.96 1.38
C PRO A 68 16.92 6.89 -0.13
N PRO A 69 16.92 8.02 -0.86
CA PRO A 69 16.81 9.40 -0.36
C PRO A 69 15.36 9.93 -0.30
N HIS A 70 14.36 9.08 -0.56
CA HIS A 70 12.98 9.52 -0.72
C HIS A 70 12.23 9.58 0.61
N LEU A 71 11.22 10.46 0.67
CA LEU A 71 10.26 10.47 1.77
C LEU A 71 9.34 9.25 1.62
N THR A 72 9.30 8.41 2.65
CA THR A 72 8.38 7.28 2.70
C THR A 72 7.05 7.73 3.28
N ARG A 73 5.97 7.43 2.56
CA ARG A 73 4.60 7.66 2.99
C ARG A 73 3.93 6.33 3.34
N GLY A 74 3.09 6.37 4.36
CA GLY A 74 2.21 5.28 4.74
C GLY A 74 0.77 5.60 4.41
N TYR A 75 0.07 4.68 3.77
CA TYR A 75 -1.36 4.80 3.50
C TYR A 75 -2.13 3.66 4.14
N VAL A 76 -3.04 4.01 5.06
CA VAL A 76 -3.91 3.04 5.74
C VAL A 76 -5.07 2.70 4.82
N ILE A 77 -5.25 1.42 4.53
CA ILE A 77 -6.27 0.88 3.65
C ILE A 77 -7.28 0.10 4.49
N GLY A 78 -8.47 0.66 4.65
CA GLY A 78 -9.46 0.17 5.60
C GLY A 78 -8.93 0.20 7.03
N LYS A 79 -9.11 -0.90 7.77
CA LYS A 79 -8.57 -1.08 9.13
C LYS A 79 -7.45 -2.12 9.20
N ASP A 80 -7.27 -2.87 8.11
CA ASP A 80 -6.53 -4.13 8.11
C ASP A 80 -5.20 -4.03 7.37
N TYR A 81 -4.94 -2.98 6.56
CA TYR A 81 -3.74 -2.89 5.75
C TYR A 81 -3.05 -1.53 5.76
N ILE A 82 -1.73 -1.53 5.56
CA ILE A 82 -0.92 -0.34 5.31
C ILE A 82 -0.07 -0.59 4.07
N ALA A 83 -0.09 0.37 3.14
CA ALA A 83 0.85 0.42 2.03
C ALA A 83 1.95 1.44 2.34
N LEU A 84 3.21 1.07 2.07
CA LEU A 84 4.32 2.02 2.04
C LEU A 84 4.65 2.38 0.60
N TYR A 85 4.73 3.67 0.34
CA TYR A 85 4.97 4.19 -1.00
C TYR A 85 5.78 5.47 -0.96
N ARG A 86 6.31 5.84 -2.13
CA ARG A 86 7.00 7.09 -2.37
C ARG A 86 6.49 7.74 -3.64
N VAL A 87 6.55 9.06 -3.68
CA VAL A 87 6.21 9.84 -4.87
C VAL A 87 7.52 10.26 -5.54
N VAL A 88 7.71 9.88 -6.80
CA VAL A 88 8.90 10.22 -7.58
C VAL A 88 8.44 10.81 -8.90
N LYS A 89 8.66 12.12 -9.08
CA LYS A 89 8.10 12.88 -10.22
C LYS A 89 6.58 12.69 -10.27
N ASN A 90 6.06 12.06 -11.33
CA ASN A 90 4.63 11.80 -11.52
C ASN A 90 4.25 10.32 -11.29
N GLU A 91 5.05 9.60 -10.50
CA GLU A 91 4.84 8.19 -10.18
C GLU A 91 4.65 7.98 -8.67
N VAL A 92 3.61 7.22 -8.32
CA VAL A 92 3.42 6.65 -6.99
C VAL A 92 3.97 5.23 -7.02
N ARG A 93 5.11 5.01 -6.38
CA ARG A 93 5.75 3.70 -6.32
C ARG A 93 5.42 3.04 -4.98
N VAL A 94 4.57 2.02 -5.02
CA VAL A 94 4.16 1.25 -3.84
C VAL A 94 5.17 0.12 -3.65
N GLY A 95 6.00 0.24 -2.61
CA GLY A 95 7.08 -0.71 -2.33
C GLY A 95 6.61 -1.89 -1.47
N HIS A 96 5.65 -1.65 -0.58
CA HIS A 96 5.19 -2.66 0.36
C HIS A 96 3.70 -2.54 0.68
N LEU A 97 3.10 -3.68 1.01
CA LEU A 97 1.74 -3.83 1.52
C LEU A 97 1.81 -4.76 2.73
N PHE A 98 1.15 -4.39 3.82
CA PHE A 98 1.20 -5.13 5.07
C PHE A 98 -0.17 -5.23 5.71
N ALA A 99 -0.43 -6.32 6.43
CA ALA A 99 -1.52 -6.35 7.38
C ALA A 99 -1.16 -5.54 8.65
N THR A 100 -2.07 -4.68 9.11
CA THR A 100 -1.89 -3.79 10.27
C THR A 100 -1.71 -4.56 11.58
N LYS A 101 -2.32 -5.75 11.69
CA LYS A 101 -2.38 -6.50 12.95
C LYS A 101 -1.16 -7.38 13.22
N SER A 102 -0.45 -7.82 12.17
CA SER A 102 0.52 -8.91 12.27
C SER A 102 1.95 -8.51 11.91
N ASP A 103 2.14 -7.64 10.92
CA ASP A 103 3.42 -7.59 10.19
C ASP A 103 4.09 -6.22 10.20
N TYR A 104 3.29 -5.14 10.24
CA TYR A 104 3.85 -3.80 10.09
C TYR A 104 4.79 -3.37 11.23
N VAL A 105 4.51 -3.79 12.47
CA VAL A 105 5.37 -3.48 13.64
C VAL A 105 6.66 -4.31 13.64
N LYS A 106 6.65 -5.49 13.01
CA LYS A 106 7.78 -6.45 13.07
C LYS A 106 8.90 -6.10 12.08
N LEU A 107 8.59 -5.48 10.95
CA LEU A 107 9.58 -5.11 9.93
C LEU A 107 10.39 -3.85 10.25
N LEU A 108 10.08 -3.16 11.35
CA LEU A 108 10.69 -1.87 11.69
C LEU A 108 11.58 -1.94 12.95
N LYS A 109 11.68 -3.13 13.57
CA LYS A 109 12.73 -3.48 14.56
C LYS A 109 14.05 -3.78 13.88
#